data_AF-A0A2D9B7W4-F1
#
_entry.id   AF-A0A2D9B7W4-F1
#
_cell.length_a   1.000
_cell.length_b   1.000
_cell.length_c   1.000
_cell.angle_alpha   90.00
_cell.angle_beta   90.00
_cell.angle_gamma   90.00
#
_symmetry.space_group_name_H-M   'P 1'
#
loop_
_entity.id
_entity.type
_entity.pdbx_description
1 polymer ?
#
loop_
_entity_poly.entity_id
_entity_poly.type
_entity_poly.pdbx_seq_one_letter_code
_entity_poly.pdbx_strand_id
1 'polypeptide(L)'
;MKKEFVYICLLLFISINCISQNQDGTINNSPTYTVYIESSKENFIQVHLDSILNITRDRIIPKFLMDECFDYHFRAYSNSIHNPESLRQKIIVSIKDKEILEFLLSKKEHISDEICGRKLEEPYGSATYSMDSQEYSNLDLIRMRLDELQNK
;
A
#
# COMPACT_ATOMS: atom_id res chain seq x y z
N MET A 1 17.22 -11.11 58.97
CA MET A 1 15.98 -10.38 58.64
C MET A 1 16.38 -9.00 58.11
N LYS A 2 16.01 -8.68 56.84
CA LYS A 2 16.23 -7.41 56.10
C LYS A 2 17.69 -7.12 55.70
N LYS A 3 18.08 -7.45 54.46
CA LYS A 3 18.05 -6.65 53.21
C LYS A 3 19.30 -5.76 53.08
N GLU A 4 20.35 -6.32 52.48
CA GLU A 4 21.38 -5.55 51.78
C GLU A 4 21.11 -5.68 50.27
N PHE A 5 20.82 -4.54 49.65
CA PHE A 5 20.62 -4.39 48.20
C PHE A 5 21.80 -3.58 47.67
N VAL A 6 22.76 -4.26 47.06
CA VAL A 6 23.63 -3.66 46.05
C VAL A 6 23.97 -4.77 45.07
N TYR A 7 23.45 -4.71 43.84
CA TYR A 7 24.17 -5.25 42.70
C TYR A 7 23.90 -4.42 41.46
N ILE A 8 25.00 -3.82 41.01
CA ILE A 8 25.26 -3.20 39.72
C ILE A 8 25.19 -4.29 38.65
N CYS A 9 24.37 -4.11 37.62
CA CYS A 9 24.48 -4.80 36.32
C CYS A 9 24.21 -3.72 35.25
N LEU A 10 25.21 -2.98 34.79
CA LEU A 10 26.32 -3.37 33.89
C LEU A 10 25.81 -3.86 32.54
N LEU A 11 25.95 -2.95 31.57
CA LEU A 11 25.69 -3.05 30.14
C LEU A 11 26.27 -4.35 29.57
N LEU A 12 25.43 -5.16 28.92
CA LEU A 12 25.89 -6.24 28.05
C LEU A 12 25.62 -5.86 26.60
N PHE A 13 26.66 -5.28 26.01
CA PHE A 13 26.97 -5.33 24.60
C PHE A 13 26.98 -6.81 24.15
N ILE A 14 26.06 -7.21 23.28
CA ILE A 14 26.22 -8.47 22.54
C ILE A 14 27.08 -8.14 21.33
N SER A 15 28.39 -8.24 21.53
CA SER A 15 29.40 -8.38 20.49
C SER A 15 29.31 -9.79 19.92
N ILE A 16 28.76 -9.93 18.72
CA ILE A 16 28.88 -11.16 17.94
C ILE A 16 30.31 -11.20 17.37
N ASN A 17 31.13 -12.07 17.95
CA ASN A 17 32.48 -12.36 17.51
C ASN A 17 32.47 -12.92 16.07
N CYS A 18 33.08 -12.17 15.15
CA CYS A 18 33.75 -12.78 13.99
C CYS A 18 35.03 -13.43 14.49
N ILE A 19 35.22 -14.72 14.24
CA ILE A 19 36.48 -15.36 13.81
C ILE A 19 36.13 -16.81 13.43
N SER A 20 36.31 -17.15 12.15
CA SER A 20 36.75 -18.48 11.73
C SER A 20 37.75 -18.30 10.59
N GLN A 21 38.72 -19.21 10.57
CA GLN A 21 40.08 -19.09 10.05
C GLN A 21 40.19 -19.19 8.52
N ASN A 22 41.31 -18.65 8.01
CA ASN A 22 41.81 -18.78 6.64
C ASN A 22 41.99 -20.25 6.22
N GLN A 23 41.59 -20.61 5.01
CA GLN A 23 42.45 -21.27 4.00
C GLN A 23 41.77 -21.34 2.63
N ASP A 24 42.63 -21.27 1.61
CA ASP A 24 42.43 -21.21 0.15
C ASP A 24 41.12 -21.72 -0.46
N GLY A 25 40.62 -20.96 -1.43
CA GLY A 25 39.70 -21.48 -2.44
C GLY A 25 38.81 -20.40 -3.04
N THR A 26 39.21 -19.85 -4.18
CA THR A 26 38.34 -19.21 -5.20
C THR A 26 37.27 -18.24 -4.69
N ILE A 27 37.53 -16.95 -4.87
CA ILE A 27 36.51 -15.88 -4.79
C ILE A 27 35.46 -16.16 -5.86
N ASN A 28 34.42 -16.89 -5.49
CA ASN A 28 33.18 -16.94 -6.25
C ASN A 28 32.55 -15.55 -6.09
N ASN A 29 32.86 -14.67 -7.03
CA ASN A 29 32.05 -13.49 -7.32
C ASN A 29 30.66 -14.00 -7.74
N SER A 30 29.83 -14.37 -6.76
CA SER A 30 28.43 -14.67 -7.03
C SER A 30 27.81 -13.32 -7.39
N PRO A 31 27.36 -13.11 -8.64
CA PRO A 31 26.72 -11.87 -9.00
C PRO A 31 25.49 -11.75 -8.11
N THR A 32 25.46 -10.69 -7.30
CA THR A 32 24.27 -10.28 -6.57
C THR A 32 23.27 -9.84 -7.63
N TYR A 33 22.49 -10.79 -8.14
CA TYR A 33 21.37 -10.49 -9.01
C TYR A 33 20.37 -9.70 -8.16
N THR A 34 20.42 -8.38 -8.30
CA THR A 34 19.34 -7.53 -7.86
C THR A 34 18.22 -7.79 -8.85
N VAL A 35 17.30 -8.69 -8.50
CA VAL A 35 16.10 -8.92 -9.31
C VAL A 35 15.27 -7.65 -9.20
N TYR A 36 15.41 -6.77 -10.20
CA TYR A 36 14.44 -5.71 -10.45
C TYR A 36 13.15 -6.40 -10.88
N ILE A 37 12.29 -6.69 -9.90
CA ILE A 37 10.89 -7.02 -10.21
C ILE A 37 10.29 -5.69 -10.64
N GLU A 38 10.24 -5.46 -11.95
CA GLU A 38 9.42 -4.42 -12.53
C GLU A 38 7.97 -4.72 -12.11
N SER A 39 7.47 -4.03 -11.10
CA SER A 39 6.11 -4.24 -10.62
C SER A 39 5.17 -3.68 -11.66
N SER A 40 4.48 -4.55 -12.39
CA SER A 40 3.44 -4.13 -13.32
C SER A 40 2.32 -3.41 -12.56
N LYS A 41 1.57 -2.57 -13.29
CA LYS A 41 0.34 -1.95 -12.78
C LYS A 41 -0.62 -3.00 -12.21
N GLU A 42 -0.74 -4.14 -12.89
CA GLU A 42 -1.61 -5.24 -12.51
C GLU A 42 -1.17 -5.83 -11.17
N ASN A 43 0.14 -6.04 -10.96
CA ASN A 43 0.67 -6.51 -9.68
C ASN A 43 0.43 -5.47 -8.58
N PHE A 44 0.62 -4.18 -8.88
CA PHE A 44 0.35 -3.10 -7.94
C PHE A 44 -1.11 -3.10 -7.49
N ILE A 45 -2.05 -3.15 -8.44
CA ILE A 45 -3.50 -3.24 -8.15
C ILE A 45 -3.81 -4.51 -7.34
N GLN A 46 -3.24 -5.65 -7.72
CA GLN A 46 -3.51 -6.92 -7.07
C GLN A 46 -3.09 -6.92 -5.59
N VAL A 47 -1.92 -6.36 -5.26
CA VAL A 47 -1.47 -6.24 -3.86
C VAL A 47 -2.46 -5.45 -3.01
N HIS A 48 -3.00 -4.36 -3.54
CA HIS A 48 -4.01 -3.57 -2.83
C HIS A 48 -5.36 -4.26 -2.75
N LEU A 49 -5.77 -4.97 -3.80
CA LEU A 49 -6.98 -5.79 -3.78
C LEU A 49 -6.87 -6.91 -2.73
N ASP A 50 -5.75 -7.63 -2.70
CA ASP A 50 -5.50 -8.69 -1.72
C ASP A 50 -5.54 -8.15 -0.29
N SER A 51 -5.04 -6.92 -0.06
CA SER A 51 -5.13 -6.28 1.25
C SER A 51 -6.59 -6.06 1.70
N ILE A 52 -7.50 -5.79 0.77
CA ILE A 52 -8.94 -5.65 1.06
C ILE A 52 -9.58 -7.02 1.30
N LEU A 53 -9.25 -8.00 0.48
CA LEU A 53 -9.81 -9.35 0.60
C LEU A 53 -9.42 -10.03 1.92
N ASN A 54 -8.26 -9.66 2.50
CA ASN A 54 -7.79 -10.16 3.79
C ASN A 54 -8.38 -9.42 5.02
N ILE A 55 -9.19 -8.37 4.84
CA ILE A 55 -9.81 -7.62 5.96
C ILE A 55 -10.62 -8.53 6.87
N THR A 56 -11.27 -9.56 6.33
CA THR A 56 -12.07 -10.52 7.12
C THR A 56 -11.23 -11.27 8.17
N ARG A 57 -9.92 -11.43 7.92
CA ARG A 57 -8.97 -12.08 8.83
C ARG A 57 -8.43 -11.11 9.89
N ASP A 58 -7.96 -9.96 9.45
CA ASP A 58 -7.17 -9.06 10.32
C ASP A 58 -7.99 -7.89 10.88
N ARG A 59 -9.18 -7.62 10.33
CA ARG A 59 -10.07 -6.49 10.63
C ARG A 59 -9.40 -5.12 10.50
N ILE A 60 -8.30 -5.03 9.76
CA ILE A 60 -7.54 -3.80 9.54
C ILE A 60 -7.96 -3.18 8.21
N ILE A 61 -8.39 -1.92 8.23
CA ILE A 61 -8.67 -1.16 7.01
C ILE A 61 -7.34 -0.84 6.29
N PRO A 62 -7.17 -1.20 5.02
CA PRO A 62 -5.97 -0.89 4.27
C PRO A 62 -5.70 0.61 4.22
N LYS A 63 -4.44 1.00 4.49
CA LYS A 63 -4.04 2.42 4.55
C LYS A 63 -4.39 3.23 3.31
N PHE A 64 -4.42 2.60 2.13
CA PHE A 64 -4.74 3.33 0.89
C PHE A 64 -6.19 3.86 0.86
N LEU A 65 -7.12 3.22 1.58
CA LEU A 65 -8.49 3.72 1.71
C LEU A 65 -8.57 4.99 2.56
N MET A 66 -7.55 5.27 3.37
CA MET A 66 -7.43 6.49 4.17
C MET A 66 -6.76 7.64 3.39
N ASP A 67 -6.17 7.37 2.24
CA ASP A 67 -5.43 8.36 1.44
C ASP A 67 -6.31 8.81 0.26
N GLU A 68 -6.86 10.02 0.35
CA GLU A 68 -7.64 10.64 -0.73
C GLU A 68 -6.80 10.79 -2.00
N CYS A 69 -5.49 11.06 -1.85
CA CYS A 69 -4.58 11.35 -2.94
C CYS A 69 -3.69 10.16 -3.34
N PHE A 70 -4.13 8.93 -3.05
CA PHE A 70 -3.41 7.71 -3.43
C PHE A 70 -3.04 7.67 -4.92
N ASP A 71 -3.97 8.01 -5.82
CA ASP A 71 -3.70 8.03 -7.26
C ASP A 71 -2.57 9.01 -7.63
N TYR A 72 -2.49 10.16 -6.94
CA TYR A 72 -1.43 11.15 -7.14
C TYR A 72 -0.07 10.64 -6.65
N HIS A 73 -0.03 10.02 -5.47
CA HIS A 73 1.19 9.46 -4.89
C HIS A 73 1.76 8.32 -5.75
N PHE A 74 0.89 7.53 -6.37
CA PHE A 74 1.26 6.35 -7.17
C PHE A 74 1.04 6.54 -8.67
N ARG A 75 1.10 7.79 -9.16
CA ARG A 75 0.85 8.14 -10.57
C ARG A 75 1.68 7.35 -11.59
N ALA A 76 2.86 6.86 -11.20
CA ALA A 76 3.70 6.00 -12.04
C ALA A 76 2.96 4.74 -12.52
N TYR A 77 1.97 4.27 -11.77
CA TYR A 77 1.14 3.11 -12.11
C TYR A 77 -0.17 3.47 -12.83
N SER A 78 -0.50 4.76 -13.01
CA SER A 78 -1.82 5.17 -13.50
C SER A 78 -2.03 4.94 -15.01
N ASN A 79 -1.02 4.50 -15.76
CA ASN A 79 -0.98 4.33 -17.22
C ASN A 79 -1.38 5.60 -18.01
N SER A 80 -0.61 5.92 -19.06
CA SER A 80 -0.86 7.05 -19.98
C SER A 80 -0.79 8.44 -19.34
N ILE A 81 0.14 9.27 -19.83
CA ILE A 81 0.27 10.67 -19.44
C ILE A 81 -0.99 11.48 -19.86
N HIS A 82 -1.66 11.06 -20.92
CA HIS A 82 -2.78 11.81 -21.51
C HIS A 82 -4.16 11.34 -21.04
N ASN A 83 -4.25 10.14 -20.45
CA ASN A 83 -5.49 9.62 -19.90
C ASN A 83 -5.18 8.72 -18.69
N PRO A 84 -4.73 9.32 -17.57
CA PRO A 84 -4.43 8.57 -16.37
C PRO A 84 -5.71 7.91 -15.83
N GLU A 85 -5.63 6.63 -15.53
CA GLU A 85 -6.72 5.88 -14.93
C GLU A 85 -6.56 5.86 -13.40
N SER A 86 -7.63 6.10 -12.64
CA SER A 86 -7.58 5.97 -11.18
C SER A 86 -7.29 4.55 -10.74
N LEU A 87 -6.28 4.41 -9.88
CA LEU A 87 -5.90 3.16 -9.25
C LEU A 87 -6.93 2.78 -8.19
N ARG A 88 -7.40 3.74 -7.38
CA ARG A 88 -8.46 3.53 -6.36
C ARG A 88 -9.70 2.92 -7.00
N GLN A 89 -10.15 3.50 -8.12
CA GLN A 89 -11.31 2.99 -8.84
C GLN A 89 -11.06 1.58 -9.37
N LYS A 90 -9.90 1.30 -9.99
CA LYS A 90 -9.57 -0.05 -10.49
C LYS A 90 -9.55 -1.10 -9.39
N ILE A 91 -8.96 -0.78 -8.24
CA ILE A 91 -8.92 -1.65 -7.08
C ILE A 91 -10.35 -1.93 -6.59
N ILE A 92 -11.15 -0.89 -6.37
CA ILE A 92 -12.49 -1.01 -5.79
C ILE A 92 -13.45 -1.74 -6.74
N VAL A 93 -13.44 -1.44 -8.05
CA VAL A 93 -14.27 -2.14 -9.05
C VAL A 93 -13.94 -3.64 -9.17
N SER A 94 -12.72 -4.01 -8.82
CA SER A 94 -12.28 -5.42 -8.81
C SER A 94 -12.89 -6.21 -7.64
N ILE A 95 -13.38 -5.56 -6.58
CA ILE A 95 -14.07 -6.22 -5.47
C ILE A 95 -15.41 -6.80 -5.97
N LYS A 96 -15.60 -8.11 -5.74
CA LYS A 96 -16.82 -8.84 -6.11
C LYS A 96 -17.69 -9.24 -4.92
N ASP A 97 -17.10 -9.29 -3.73
CA ASP A 97 -17.78 -9.67 -2.51
C ASP A 97 -18.55 -8.49 -1.91
N LYS A 98 -19.87 -8.64 -1.78
CA LYS A 98 -20.76 -7.62 -1.21
C LYS A 98 -20.51 -7.44 0.28
N GLU A 99 -20.22 -8.52 1.02
CA GLU A 99 -20.02 -8.48 2.47
C GLU A 99 -18.79 -7.64 2.83
N ILE A 100 -17.73 -7.69 2.01
CA ILE A 100 -16.54 -6.85 2.18
C ILE A 100 -16.88 -5.37 2.01
N LEU A 101 -17.67 -5.02 0.98
CA LEU A 101 -18.07 -3.63 0.74
C LEU A 101 -18.97 -3.12 1.87
N GLU A 102 -19.93 -3.93 2.33
CA GLU A 102 -20.79 -3.62 3.47
C GLU A 102 -19.96 -3.44 4.76
N PHE A 103 -18.97 -4.30 4.99
CA PHE A 103 -18.04 -4.17 6.10
C PHE A 103 -17.26 -2.85 6.02
N LEU A 104 -16.70 -2.50 4.86
CA LEU A 104 -15.98 -1.25 4.67
C LEU A 104 -16.88 -0.03 4.96
N LEU A 105 -18.13 -0.05 4.48
CA LEU A 105 -19.10 1.01 4.76
C LEU A 105 -19.50 1.10 6.24
N SER A 106 -19.49 -0.02 6.97
CA SER A 106 -19.67 -0.02 8.42
C SER A 106 -18.51 0.61 9.19
N LYS A 107 -17.36 0.80 8.53
CA LYS A 107 -16.12 1.39 9.04
C LYS A 107 -15.75 2.71 8.35
N LYS A 108 -16.75 3.43 7.87
CA LYS A 108 -16.59 4.69 7.13
C LYS A 108 -15.74 5.75 7.85
N GLU A 109 -15.71 5.74 9.18
CA GLU A 109 -14.87 6.63 10.00
C GLU A 109 -13.36 6.43 9.79
N HIS A 110 -12.96 5.33 9.15
CA HIS A 110 -11.58 4.98 8.83
C HIS A 110 -11.28 5.06 7.33
N ILE A 111 -12.20 5.57 6.53
CA ILE A 111 -12.06 5.67 5.07
C ILE A 111 -12.17 7.14 4.71
N SER A 112 -11.31 7.61 3.82
CA SER A 112 -11.37 8.99 3.38
C SER A 112 -12.66 9.26 2.60
N ASP A 113 -13.45 10.22 3.09
CA ASP A 113 -14.62 10.79 2.40
C ASP A 113 -14.26 12.05 1.62
N GLU A 114 -12.98 12.43 1.61
CA GLU A 114 -12.49 13.59 0.90
C GLU A 114 -12.15 13.27 -0.56
N ILE A 115 -12.34 14.27 -1.40
CA ILE A 115 -11.89 14.28 -2.80
C ILE A 115 -10.46 14.83 -2.83
N CYS A 116 -9.56 14.15 -3.54
CA CYS A 116 -8.19 14.64 -3.68
C CYS A 116 -8.17 16.00 -4.39
N GLY A 117 -7.71 17.04 -3.69
CA GLY A 117 -7.53 18.37 -4.25
C GLY A 117 -6.29 18.52 -5.15
N ARG A 118 -5.42 17.50 -5.21
CA ARG A 118 -4.19 17.53 -6.03
C ARG A 118 -4.51 17.13 -7.46
N LYS A 119 -4.21 18.04 -8.40
CA LYS A 119 -4.21 17.74 -9.82
C LYS A 119 -2.90 17.06 -10.20
N LEU A 120 -2.96 16.12 -11.15
CA LEU A 120 -1.75 15.62 -11.78
C LEU A 120 -1.20 16.69 -12.71
N GLU A 121 -0.07 17.28 -12.33
CA GLU A 121 0.70 18.18 -13.19
C GLU A 121 1.71 17.35 -14.00
N GLU A 122 1.83 17.64 -15.29
CA GLU A 122 2.98 17.15 -16.07
C GLU A 122 4.29 17.72 -15.50
N PRO A 123 5.40 16.96 -15.53
CA PRO A 123 6.71 17.42 -15.07
C PRO A 123 7.26 18.64 -15.84
N TYR A 124 6.63 19.05 -16.95
CA TYR A 124 7.08 20.15 -17.81
C TYR A 124 6.09 21.30 -17.96
N GLY A 125 5.06 21.40 -17.11
CA GLY A 125 4.25 22.61 -16.97
C GLY A 125 3.30 22.95 -18.13
N SER A 126 3.04 22.01 -19.05
CA SER A 126 2.26 22.28 -20.27
C SER A 126 0.76 21.96 -20.17
N ALA A 127 0.32 21.04 -19.32
CA ALA A 127 -1.09 20.77 -19.10
C ALA A 127 -1.36 20.09 -17.74
N THR A 128 -2.35 20.59 -17.01
CA THR A 128 -2.98 19.85 -15.91
C THR A 128 -4.01 18.90 -16.49
N TYR A 129 -3.85 17.60 -16.23
CA TYR A 129 -4.89 16.61 -16.55
C TYR A 129 -5.63 16.26 -15.26
N SER A 130 -6.96 16.26 -15.32
CA SER A 130 -7.78 15.67 -14.28
C SER A 130 -7.94 14.18 -14.59
N MET A 131 -7.76 13.33 -13.59
CA MET A 131 -8.32 11.98 -13.63
C MET A 131 -9.81 12.11 -13.27
N ASP A 132 -10.71 11.69 -14.15
CA ASP A 132 -12.16 11.78 -13.90
C ASP A 132 -12.57 11.12 -12.57
N SER A 133 -11.91 10.04 -12.16
CA SER A 133 -12.20 9.36 -10.89
C SER A 133 -11.59 10.01 -9.64
N GLN A 134 -10.79 11.07 -9.79
CA GLN A 134 -10.46 11.93 -8.64
C GLN A 134 -11.68 12.74 -8.19
N GLU A 135 -12.76 12.81 -8.97
CA GLU A 135 -14.02 13.46 -8.57
C GLU A 135 -14.77 12.73 -7.45
N TYR A 136 -14.33 11.52 -7.08
CA TYR A 136 -14.96 10.70 -6.05
C TYR A 136 -13.99 10.36 -4.91
N SER A 137 -14.49 10.43 -3.68
CA SER A 137 -13.79 9.94 -2.49
C SER A 137 -13.67 8.41 -2.50
N ASN A 138 -12.82 7.86 -1.62
CA ASN A 138 -12.75 6.40 -1.45
C ASN A 138 -14.09 5.84 -0.98
N LEU A 139 -14.77 6.57 -0.09
CA LEU A 139 -16.07 6.16 0.43
C LEU A 139 -17.15 6.13 -0.68
N ASP A 140 -17.14 7.11 -1.59
CA ASP A 140 -18.09 7.14 -2.71
C ASP A 140 -17.85 6.00 -3.70
N LEU A 141 -16.58 5.73 -4.02
CA LEU A 141 -16.22 4.61 -4.89
C LEU A 141 -16.72 3.26 -4.33
N ILE A 142 -16.64 3.06 -3.01
CA ILE A 142 -17.15 1.86 -2.34
C ILE A 142 -18.67 1.78 -2.43
N ARG A 143 -19.38 2.88 -2.17
CA ARG A 143 -20.86 2.94 -2.27
C ARG A 143 -21.33 2.60 -3.67
N MET A 144 -20.80 3.30 -4.68
CA MET A 144 -21.14 3.07 -6.08
C MET A 144 -20.91 1.61 -6.47
N ARG A 145 -19.81 1.01 -6.00
CA ARG A 145 -19.52 -0.38 -6.30
C ARG A 145 -20.50 -1.37 -5.66
N LEU A 146 -20.93 -1.11 -4.42
CA LEU A 146 -21.95 -1.92 -3.76
C LEU A 146 -23.29 -1.81 -4.51
N ASP A 147 -23.70 -0.59 -4.86
CA ASP A 147 -24.93 -0.34 -5.61
C ASP A 147 -24.92 -1.04 -6.98
N GLU A 148 -23.80 -0.99 -7.70
CA GLU A 148 -23.62 -1.74 -8.96
C GLU A 148 -23.80 -3.24 -8.80
N LEU A 149 -23.36 -3.82 -7.67
CA LEU A 149 -23.49 -5.24 -7.39
C LEU A 149 -24.90 -5.61 -6.94
N GLN A 150 -25.64 -4.68 -6.33
CA GLN A 150 -27.02 -4.91 -5.90
C GLN A 150 -28.02 -4.80 -7.07
N ASN A 151 -27.71 -3.98 -8.08
CA ASN A 151 -28.55 -3.76 -9.26
C ASN A 151 -28.27 -4.71 -10.43
N LYS A 152 -27.43 -5.73 -10.24
CA LYS A 152 -27.12 -6.80 -11.22
C LYS A 152 -27.67 -8.13 -10.75
#